data_AF-M8BG04-F1
#
_entry.id   AF-M8BG04-F1
#
_cell.length_a   1.000
_cell.length_b   1.000
_cell.length_c   1.000
_cell.angle_alpha   90.00
_cell.angle_beta   90.00
_cell.angle_gamma   90.00
#
_symmetry.space_group_name_H-M   'P 1'
#
loop_
_entity.id
_entity.type
_entity.pdbx_description
1 polymer ?
#
loop_
_entity_poly.entity_id
_entity_poly.type
_entity_poly.pdbx_seq_one_letter_code
_entity_poly.pdbx_strand_id
1 'polypeptide(L)'
;MARNSSGAHVAAAIFGLLALASMAKLASGHDYAMALKKSLLYFEAQRSGALPPDQRVTWRASSGLFDGKANGVDLVGGYYDAGDNVKFGLPMAFTVTMMSWSILEYGKQMAASGELKNAMDAVKWGTDYFIKAHPEPDVLYGEVGDGDTDHTCWQRPEDMTTSRQAFRVDPQNPGSDLAGETAAAMAAASMIFRTTYPGYANLLLEHSKQLFEFADKYRGKYDASITVARNYYGSFSGYGDELLWAAAWLFEATEERFYLEYLARNGDALGGTGWSINQFGWDVKYPGVQVLAAKFLLQGRAGEHAEALQRYRQNAEFFVCSCVGKGAANVPRTPGGVMYHQRWNNLQFVNYILGDNPRATSYMVGYGQNYPRQVHHRGASIVSRAAARRPRHRVRGAGGGVAESQSLPQVAAANRTSQPAHRRHPHLGIEQNVTRTWAVRRRTYHRYSVTVTNRSRKTVRGLHLGISELDGRLWGLDKARYGYVPRRWLRALRPGRSVRFGYVQPGPPANVWVTGYKLV
;
A
#
# COMPACT_ATOMS: atom_id res chain seq x y z
N MET A 1 -52.87 -53.11 -12.44
CA MET A 1 -52.23 -51.78 -12.49
C MET A 1 -51.10 -51.75 -11.46
N ALA A 2 -49.87 -52.12 -11.84
CA ALA A 2 -48.70 -51.98 -10.99
C ALA A 2 -48.10 -50.58 -11.21
N ARG A 3 -48.21 -49.68 -10.23
CA ARG A 3 -47.57 -48.36 -10.29
C ARG A 3 -46.16 -48.47 -9.71
N ASN A 4 -45.20 -48.22 -10.60
CA ASN A 4 -43.76 -48.02 -10.41
C ASN A 4 -43.39 -47.38 -9.06
N SER A 5 -42.98 -48.19 -8.08
CA SER A 5 -42.39 -47.73 -6.80
C SER A 5 -40.89 -47.44 -6.91
N SER A 6 -40.22 -47.89 -7.96
CA SER A 6 -38.77 -47.74 -8.15
C SER A 6 -38.33 -46.30 -8.44
N GLY A 7 -39.12 -45.53 -9.20
CA GLY A 7 -38.79 -44.15 -9.56
C GLY A 7 -38.80 -43.17 -8.39
N ALA A 8 -39.66 -43.40 -7.38
CA ALA A 8 -39.78 -42.53 -6.21
C ALA A 8 -38.56 -42.66 -5.28
N HIS A 9 -38.01 -43.87 -5.11
CA HIS A 9 -36.81 -44.09 -4.30
C HIS A 9 -35.54 -43.53 -4.96
N VAL A 10 -35.45 -43.60 -6.30
CA VAL A 10 -34.33 -43.00 -7.05
C VAL A 10 -34.39 -41.47 -7.03
N ALA A 11 -35.59 -40.87 -7.18
CA ALA A 11 -35.77 -39.43 -7.07
C ALA A 11 -35.45 -38.90 -5.66
N ALA A 12 -35.86 -39.60 -4.60
CA ALA A 12 -35.56 -39.24 -3.22
C ALA A 12 -34.04 -39.34 -2.91
N ALA A 13 -33.35 -40.36 -3.44
CA ALA A 13 -31.90 -40.49 -3.31
C ALA A 13 -31.14 -39.38 -4.05
N ILE A 14 -31.59 -38.99 -5.25
CA ILE A 14 -31.01 -37.88 -6.03
C ILE A 14 -31.26 -36.53 -5.32
N PHE A 15 -32.46 -36.30 -4.79
CA PHE A 15 -32.77 -35.11 -3.98
C PHE A 15 -31.98 -35.07 -2.68
N GLY A 16 -31.76 -36.21 -2.02
CA GLY A 16 -30.90 -36.32 -0.84
C GLY A 16 -29.43 -36.03 -1.13
N LEU A 17 -28.90 -36.53 -2.25
CA LEU A 17 -27.54 -36.25 -2.73
C LEU A 17 -27.37 -34.79 -3.17
N LEU A 18 -28.37 -34.18 -3.81
CA LEU A 18 -28.40 -32.76 -4.15
C LEU A 18 -28.52 -31.87 -2.91
N ALA A 19 -29.30 -32.28 -1.91
CA ALA A 19 -29.41 -31.60 -0.62
C ALA A 19 -28.08 -31.67 0.14
N LEU A 20 -27.42 -32.83 0.20
CA LEU A 20 -26.09 -32.99 0.79
C LEU A 20 -25.01 -32.21 0.03
N ALA A 21 -25.05 -32.17 -1.31
CA ALA A 21 -24.16 -31.34 -2.11
C ALA A 21 -24.43 -29.83 -1.96
N SER A 22 -25.67 -29.44 -1.70
CA SER A 22 -26.06 -28.06 -1.41
C SER A 22 -25.67 -27.64 0.01
N MET A 23 -25.75 -28.53 0.99
CA MET A 23 -25.26 -28.29 2.36
C MET A 23 -23.73 -28.31 2.44
N ALA A 24 -23.04 -29.14 1.64
CA ALA A 24 -21.59 -29.09 1.48
C ALA A 24 -21.12 -27.79 0.81
N LYS A 25 -21.93 -27.19 -0.09
CA LYS A 25 -21.69 -25.85 -0.64
C LYS A 25 -21.90 -24.71 0.34
N LEU A 26 -22.67 -24.93 1.41
CA LEU A 26 -22.82 -23.96 2.51
C LEU A 26 -21.72 -24.07 3.57
N ALA A 27 -20.83 -25.06 3.48
CA ALA A 27 -19.76 -25.31 4.44
C ALA A 27 -18.35 -25.23 3.82
N SER A 28 -18.12 -24.43 2.77
CA SER A 28 -16.75 -24.15 2.33
C SER A 28 -16.20 -22.94 3.08
N GLY A 29 -15.53 -23.17 4.22
CA GLY A 29 -14.70 -22.14 4.84
C GLY A 29 -13.63 -21.63 3.87
N HIS A 30 -13.16 -20.41 4.07
CA HIS A 30 -12.06 -19.87 3.27
C HIS A 30 -10.78 -20.70 3.44
N ASP A 31 -10.07 -20.96 2.34
CA ASP A 31 -8.71 -21.49 2.39
C ASP A 31 -7.74 -20.38 2.86
N TYR A 32 -7.54 -20.31 4.18
CA TYR A 32 -6.66 -19.32 4.79
C TYR A 32 -5.18 -19.58 4.51
N ALA A 33 -4.79 -20.83 4.25
CA ALA A 33 -3.41 -21.17 3.88
C ALA A 33 -3.07 -20.58 2.50
N MET A 34 -4.00 -20.70 1.54
CA MET A 34 -3.86 -20.05 0.24
C MET A 34 -3.87 -18.52 0.34
N ALA A 35 -4.71 -17.95 1.21
CA ALA A 35 -4.73 -16.50 1.45
C ALA A 35 -3.39 -16.00 2.02
N LEU A 36 -2.83 -16.71 3.01
CA LEU A 36 -1.50 -16.42 3.57
C LEU A 36 -0.41 -16.49 2.50
N LYS A 37 -0.36 -17.58 1.72
CA LYS A 37 0.58 -17.75 0.61
C LYS A 37 0.53 -16.58 -0.37
N LYS A 38 -0.68 -16.14 -0.77
CA LYS A 38 -0.84 -14.99 -1.67
C LYS A 38 -0.40 -13.69 -1.02
N SER A 39 -0.63 -13.51 0.27
CA SER A 39 -0.12 -12.33 1.00
C SER A 39 1.41 -12.29 1.03
N LEU A 40 2.08 -13.43 1.16
CA LEU A 40 3.55 -13.48 1.12
C LEU A 40 4.09 -13.23 -0.29
N LEU A 41 3.40 -13.72 -1.32
CA LEU A 41 3.71 -13.38 -2.71
C LEU A 41 3.52 -11.88 -3.00
N TYR A 42 2.60 -11.19 -2.32
CA TYR A 42 2.49 -9.74 -2.41
C TYR A 42 3.77 -9.05 -1.91
N PHE A 43 4.31 -9.45 -0.76
CA PHE A 43 5.58 -8.89 -0.28
C PHE A 43 6.74 -9.17 -1.25
N GLU A 44 6.83 -10.37 -1.80
CA GLU A 44 7.79 -10.64 -2.89
C GLU A 44 7.60 -9.74 -4.10
N ALA A 45 6.36 -9.42 -4.44
CA ALA A 45 6.00 -8.49 -5.51
C ALA A 45 6.32 -7.03 -5.19
N GLN A 46 6.61 -6.68 -3.92
CA GLN A 46 7.04 -5.35 -3.48
C GLN A 46 8.56 -5.20 -3.33
N ARG A 47 9.35 -6.29 -3.37
CA ARG A 47 10.82 -6.24 -3.17
C ARG A 47 11.50 -5.25 -4.11
N SER A 48 12.24 -4.27 -3.61
CA SER A 48 13.22 -3.47 -4.35
C SER A 48 14.61 -4.10 -4.23
N GLY A 49 15.54 -3.75 -5.12
CA GLY A 49 16.91 -4.25 -5.12
C GLY A 49 17.16 -5.45 -6.03
N ALA A 50 18.26 -6.16 -5.76
CA ALA A 50 18.62 -7.37 -6.50
C ALA A 50 17.76 -8.55 -6.02
N LEU A 51 16.85 -9.04 -6.86
CA LEU A 51 15.98 -10.16 -6.51
C LEU A 51 16.76 -11.48 -6.42
N PRO A 52 16.42 -12.36 -5.45
CA PRO A 52 17.15 -13.61 -5.27
C PRO A 52 16.79 -14.63 -6.37
N PRO A 53 17.66 -15.62 -6.65
CA PRO A 53 17.42 -16.62 -7.69
C PRO A 53 16.13 -17.45 -7.50
N ASP A 54 15.69 -17.62 -6.25
CA ASP A 54 14.50 -18.38 -5.84
C ASP A 54 13.23 -17.52 -5.73
N GLN A 55 13.26 -16.27 -6.20
CA GLN A 55 12.09 -15.37 -6.26
C GLN A 55 10.90 -16.04 -6.98
N ARG A 56 9.76 -16.20 -6.28
CA ARG A 56 8.56 -16.88 -6.81
C ARG A 56 7.77 -15.97 -7.75
N VAL A 57 7.81 -14.67 -7.50
CA VAL A 57 7.15 -13.66 -8.35
C VAL A 57 8.02 -13.34 -9.58
N THR A 58 8.01 -14.25 -10.56
CA THR A 58 8.93 -14.20 -11.71
C THR A 58 8.65 -13.11 -12.74
N TRP A 59 7.53 -12.40 -12.61
CA TRP A 59 7.24 -11.23 -13.43
C TRP A 59 7.87 -9.96 -12.84
N ARG A 60 8.46 -9.98 -11.64
CA ARG A 60 9.31 -8.88 -11.16
C ARG A 60 10.74 -9.04 -11.69
N ALA A 61 11.46 -7.92 -11.76
CA ALA A 61 12.88 -7.86 -12.08
C ALA A 61 13.61 -7.01 -11.03
N SER A 62 14.93 -7.20 -10.91
CA SER A 62 15.78 -6.38 -10.05
C SER A 62 15.70 -4.90 -10.44
N SER A 63 15.59 -4.02 -9.45
CA SER A 63 15.37 -2.58 -9.61
C SER A 63 15.99 -1.80 -8.46
N GLY A 64 16.09 -0.46 -8.55
CA GLY A 64 16.68 0.34 -7.46
C GLY A 64 18.13 -0.01 -7.12
N LEU A 65 18.91 -0.47 -8.11
CA LEU A 65 20.25 -1.03 -7.91
C LEU A 65 21.33 0.02 -7.60
N PHE A 66 20.96 1.30 -7.58
CA PHE A 66 21.84 2.42 -7.28
C PHE A 66 21.34 3.25 -6.10
N ASP A 67 20.33 2.76 -5.39
CA ASP A 67 19.75 3.41 -4.22
C ASP A 67 20.84 3.67 -3.17
N GLY A 68 20.97 4.91 -2.71
CA GLY A 68 21.98 5.33 -1.73
C GLY A 68 23.36 5.68 -2.30
N LYS A 69 23.68 5.27 -3.54
CA LYS A 69 25.03 5.48 -4.12
C LYS A 69 25.44 6.95 -4.16
N ALA A 70 24.51 7.85 -4.46
CA ALA A 70 24.75 9.30 -4.48
C ALA A 70 25.02 9.88 -3.08
N ASN A 71 24.58 9.19 -2.02
CA ASN A 71 24.78 9.54 -0.63
C ASN A 71 26.01 8.83 -0.01
N GLY A 72 26.76 8.04 -0.79
CA GLY A 72 27.92 7.30 -0.30
C GLY A 72 27.59 6.04 0.52
N VAL A 73 26.34 5.56 0.46
CA VAL A 73 25.86 4.38 1.21
C VAL A 73 25.22 3.35 0.26
N ASP A 74 25.12 2.09 0.69
CA ASP A 74 24.32 1.08 -0.02
C ASP A 74 22.92 1.03 0.57
N LEU A 75 21.91 1.50 -0.17
CA LEU A 75 20.50 1.41 0.22
C LEU A 75 19.70 0.51 -0.73
N VAL A 76 20.36 -0.41 -1.44
CA VAL A 76 19.72 -1.40 -2.31
C VAL A 76 19.01 -2.45 -1.45
N GLY A 77 17.73 -2.73 -1.76
CA GLY A 77 16.89 -3.68 -1.02
C GLY A 77 15.60 -3.05 -0.52
N GLY A 78 14.96 -3.68 0.48
CA GLY A 78 13.74 -3.17 1.11
C GLY A 78 12.51 -3.32 0.22
N TYR A 79 11.41 -2.67 0.62
CA TYR A 79 10.13 -2.74 -0.08
C TYR A 79 9.76 -1.42 -0.73
N TYR A 80 9.18 -1.48 -1.94
CA TYR A 80 8.37 -0.37 -2.41
C TYR A 80 7.08 -0.31 -1.59
N ASP A 81 6.65 0.90 -1.27
CA ASP A 81 5.58 1.13 -0.30
C ASP A 81 4.21 0.61 -0.78
N ALA A 82 3.78 1.04 -1.97
CA ALA A 82 2.46 0.71 -2.48
C ALA A 82 2.48 0.37 -3.98
N GLY A 83 1.80 1.17 -4.80
CA GLY A 83 1.81 1.03 -6.26
C GLY A 83 2.90 1.83 -6.96
N ASP A 84 3.67 2.58 -6.17
CA ASP A 84 4.78 3.43 -6.53
C ASP A 84 6.12 2.73 -6.33
N ASN A 85 7.21 3.46 -6.54
CA ASN A 85 8.55 2.92 -6.34
C ASN A 85 9.33 3.70 -5.27
N VAL A 86 8.64 4.41 -4.38
CA VAL A 86 9.26 5.04 -3.21
C VAL A 86 9.40 4.03 -2.09
N LYS A 87 10.48 4.17 -1.32
CA LYS A 87 10.74 3.39 -0.12
C LYS A 87 10.50 4.32 1.08
N PHE A 88 9.26 4.37 1.57
CA PHE A 88 8.92 5.13 2.78
C PHE A 88 9.26 4.28 4.02
N GLY A 89 10.16 4.77 4.86
CA GLY A 89 10.73 4.03 5.98
C GLY A 89 9.73 3.77 7.10
N LEU A 90 8.94 4.76 7.49
CA LEU A 90 7.98 4.64 8.60
C LEU A 90 6.93 3.53 8.36
N PRO A 91 6.16 3.52 7.25
CA PRO A 91 5.22 2.43 6.98
C PRO A 91 5.91 1.08 6.70
N MET A 92 7.14 1.08 6.16
CA MET A 92 7.91 -0.14 5.98
C MET A 92 8.31 -0.76 7.33
N ALA A 93 8.81 0.05 8.27
CA ALA A 93 9.16 -0.38 9.61
C ALA A 93 7.95 -0.97 10.33
N PHE A 94 6.81 -0.26 10.32
CA PHE A 94 5.56 -0.77 10.87
C PHE A 94 5.15 -2.12 10.26
N THR A 95 5.26 -2.24 8.93
CA THR A 95 4.94 -3.48 8.23
C THR A 95 5.84 -4.63 8.66
N VAL A 96 7.14 -4.40 8.85
CA VAL A 96 8.09 -5.41 9.32
C VAL A 96 7.82 -5.78 10.79
N THR A 97 7.47 -4.81 11.65
CA THR A 97 7.03 -5.09 13.02
C THR A 97 5.81 -5.99 13.04
N MET A 98 4.80 -5.70 12.20
CA MET A 98 3.56 -6.49 12.15
C MET A 98 3.75 -7.88 11.54
N MET A 99 4.57 -8.02 10.50
CA MET A 99 4.97 -9.34 9.98
C MET A 99 5.69 -10.14 11.06
N SER A 100 6.57 -9.48 11.82
CA SER A 100 7.32 -10.10 12.90
C SER A 100 6.40 -10.58 14.03
N TRP A 101 5.53 -9.69 14.53
CA TRP A 101 4.55 -10.04 15.55
C TRP A 101 3.65 -11.19 15.11
N SER A 102 3.23 -11.21 13.84
CA SER A 102 2.41 -12.30 13.30
C SER A 102 3.12 -13.65 13.32
N ILE A 103 4.44 -13.69 13.07
CA ILE A 103 5.24 -14.92 13.14
C ILE A 103 5.42 -15.37 14.60
N LEU A 104 5.62 -14.43 15.53
CA LEU A 104 5.75 -14.75 16.96
C LEU A 104 4.47 -15.39 17.51
N GLU A 105 3.29 -14.87 17.13
CA GLU A 105 1.99 -15.39 17.61
C GLU A 105 1.53 -16.65 16.84
N TYR A 106 1.74 -16.69 15.52
CA TYR A 106 1.13 -17.69 14.63
C TYR A 106 2.13 -18.53 13.83
N GLY A 107 3.42 -18.51 14.21
CA GLY A 107 4.49 -19.20 13.48
C GLY A 107 4.27 -20.70 13.36
N LYS A 108 3.62 -21.35 14.35
CA LYS A 108 3.27 -22.78 14.28
C LYS A 108 2.25 -23.07 13.17
N GLN A 109 1.25 -22.22 13.01
CA GLN A 109 0.22 -22.32 11.96
C GLN A 109 0.82 -22.00 10.59
N MET A 110 1.73 -21.03 10.52
CA MET A 110 2.50 -20.75 9.30
C MET A 110 3.40 -21.94 8.92
N ALA A 111 3.99 -22.64 9.90
CA ALA A 111 4.78 -23.84 9.66
C ALA A 111 3.92 -24.99 9.15
N ALA A 112 2.75 -25.21 9.77
CA ALA A 112 1.79 -26.24 9.35
C ALA A 112 1.26 -26.00 7.92
N SER A 113 1.21 -24.75 7.46
CA SER A 113 0.85 -24.40 6.07
C SER A 113 2.05 -24.36 5.12
N GLY A 114 3.27 -24.62 5.58
CA GLY A 114 4.49 -24.59 4.78
C GLY A 114 4.98 -23.18 4.40
N GLU A 115 4.44 -22.13 5.02
CA GLU A 115 4.72 -20.73 4.68
C GLU A 115 5.63 -20.01 5.69
N LEU A 116 5.99 -20.63 6.83
CA LEU A 116 6.84 -20.02 7.85
C LEU A 116 8.17 -19.49 7.28
N LYS A 117 8.86 -20.28 6.44
CA LYS A 117 10.11 -19.84 5.82
C LYS A 117 9.90 -18.58 4.97
N ASN A 118 8.85 -18.56 4.15
CA ASN A 118 8.55 -17.42 3.29
C ASN A 118 8.17 -16.17 4.10
N ALA A 119 7.49 -16.34 5.24
CA ALA A 119 7.19 -15.26 6.17
C ALA A 119 8.47 -14.71 6.82
N MET A 120 9.37 -15.58 7.28
CA MET A 120 10.68 -15.19 7.80
C MET A 120 11.54 -14.50 6.74
N ASP A 121 11.55 -14.99 5.50
CA ASP A 121 12.25 -14.34 4.38
C ASP A 121 11.67 -12.95 4.06
N ALA A 122 10.36 -12.75 4.26
CA ALA A 122 9.72 -11.45 4.09
C ALA A 122 10.14 -10.45 5.18
N VAL A 123 10.23 -10.88 6.44
CA VAL A 123 10.79 -10.06 7.53
C VAL A 123 12.26 -9.74 7.25
N LYS A 124 13.05 -10.77 6.91
CA LYS A 124 14.50 -10.61 6.67
C LYS A 124 14.79 -9.61 5.56
N TRP A 125 14.01 -9.59 4.49
CA TRP A 125 14.17 -8.63 3.40
C TRP A 125 14.03 -7.16 3.85
N GLY A 126 13.13 -6.91 4.81
CA GLY A 126 12.96 -5.59 5.42
C GLY A 126 14.10 -5.26 6.39
N THR A 127 14.45 -6.19 7.28
CA THR A 127 15.50 -5.94 8.28
C THR A 127 16.91 -5.86 7.68
N ASP A 128 17.21 -6.60 6.61
CA ASP A 128 18.45 -6.43 5.84
C ASP A 128 18.58 -5.01 5.27
N TYR A 129 17.45 -4.40 4.88
CA TYR A 129 17.43 -3.00 4.46
C TYR A 129 17.59 -2.04 5.64
N PHE A 130 17.00 -2.31 6.81
CA PHE A 130 17.17 -1.45 7.99
C PHE A 130 18.60 -1.43 8.50
N ILE A 131 19.31 -2.57 8.48
CA ILE A 131 20.75 -2.62 8.80
C ILE A 131 21.54 -1.68 7.89
N LYS A 132 21.25 -1.71 6.58
CA LYS A 132 21.88 -0.81 5.59
C LYS A 132 21.51 0.65 5.80
N ALA A 133 20.24 0.91 6.16
CA ALA A 133 19.72 2.25 6.37
C ALA A 133 20.21 2.88 7.68
N HIS A 134 20.77 2.10 8.61
CA HIS A 134 21.30 2.53 9.90
C HIS A 134 22.84 2.34 9.95
N PRO A 135 23.61 3.16 9.21
CA PRO A 135 25.06 2.99 9.09
C PRO A 135 25.85 3.44 10.33
N GLU A 136 25.28 4.30 11.17
CA GLU A 136 25.89 4.87 12.38
C GLU A 136 24.81 4.97 13.47
N PRO A 137 25.16 4.88 14.77
CA PRO A 137 24.18 4.79 15.86
C PRO A 137 23.08 5.86 15.89
N ASP A 138 23.42 7.08 15.47
CA ASP A 138 22.51 8.24 15.48
C ASP A 138 22.08 8.66 14.05
N VAL A 139 22.20 7.79 13.03
CA VAL A 139 21.86 8.12 11.64
C VAL A 139 20.97 7.05 11.01
N LEU A 140 19.77 7.43 10.59
CA LEU A 140 18.82 6.52 9.93
C LEU A 140 18.29 7.09 8.62
N TYR A 141 18.49 6.38 7.51
CA TYR A 141 17.89 6.68 6.21
C TYR A 141 16.42 6.25 6.18
N GLY A 142 15.53 7.24 6.13
CA GLY A 142 14.08 7.05 6.24
C GLY A 142 13.34 7.04 4.92
N GLU A 143 13.95 7.51 3.82
CA GLU A 143 13.28 7.55 2.53
C GLU A 143 14.28 7.41 1.39
N VAL A 144 13.92 6.64 0.35
CA VAL A 144 14.68 6.61 -0.90
C VAL A 144 13.78 6.98 -2.07
N GLY A 145 14.15 8.10 -2.69
CA GLY A 145 13.54 8.81 -3.80
C GLY A 145 12.31 9.62 -3.45
N ASP A 146 11.96 10.52 -4.36
CA ASP A 146 11.03 11.62 -4.10
C ASP A 146 9.63 11.29 -4.64
N GLY A 147 8.62 11.39 -3.78
CA GLY A 147 7.24 11.05 -4.11
C GLY A 147 6.69 11.84 -5.30
N ASP A 148 6.96 13.14 -5.39
CA ASP A 148 6.40 13.99 -6.46
C ASP A 148 6.91 13.55 -7.84
N THR A 149 8.22 13.32 -7.97
CA THR A 149 8.82 12.87 -9.22
C THR A 149 8.46 11.43 -9.54
N ASP A 150 8.45 10.52 -8.56
CA ASP A 150 8.04 9.13 -8.73
C ASP A 150 6.57 9.01 -9.18
N HIS A 151 5.69 9.86 -8.62
CA HIS A 151 4.25 9.85 -8.87
C HIS A 151 3.84 10.52 -10.18
N THR A 152 4.73 11.33 -10.76
CA THR A 152 4.50 11.97 -12.05
C THR A 152 4.60 10.98 -13.22
N CYS A 153 5.38 9.91 -13.10
CA CYS A 153 5.62 8.97 -14.19
C CYS A 153 5.20 7.53 -13.85
N TRP A 154 4.44 6.89 -14.74
CA TRP A 154 4.02 5.50 -14.58
C TRP A 154 5.03 4.55 -15.25
N GLN A 155 6.11 4.21 -14.52
CA GLN A 155 7.22 3.38 -15.02
C GLN A 155 7.33 2.05 -14.29
N ARG A 156 7.94 1.07 -14.96
CA ARG A 156 8.39 -0.15 -14.31
C ARG A 156 9.49 0.16 -13.29
N PRO A 157 9.57 -0.57 -12.18
CA PRO A 157 10.65 -0.38 -11.21
C PRO A 157 12.05 -0.47 -11.85
N GLU A 158 12.27 -1.40 -12.78
CA GLU A 158 13.58 -1.59 -13.43
C GLU A 158 13.94 -0.52 -14.49
N ASP A 159 12.98 0.34 -14.86
CA ASP A 159 13.16 1.43 -15.83
C ASP A 159 13.02 2.81 -15.19
N MET A 160 13.07 2.90 -13.86
CA MET A 160 12.95 4.19 -13.16
C MET A 160 14.01 5.17 -13.64
N THR A 161 13.56 6.35 -14.03
CA THR A 161 14.41 7.51 -14.35
C THR A 161 14.15 8.69 -13.40
N THR A 162 13.30 8.48 -12.40
CA THR A 162 12.92 9.48 -11.39
C THR A 162 14.00 9.60 -10.32
N SER A 163 13.97 10.69 -9.54
CA SER A 163 14.96 10.90 -8.48
C SER A 163 14.87 9.77 -7.44
N ARG A 164 16.03 9.21 -7.11
CA ARG A 164 16.22 8.20 -6.05
C ARG A 164 17.08 8.76 -4.90
N GLN A 165 17.03 10.08 -4.70
CA GLN A 165 17.70 10.75 -3.59
C GLN A 165 17.31 10.10 -2.25
N ALA A 166 18.29 9.77 -1.42
CA ALA A 166 18.02 9.25 -0.09
C ALA A 166 17.97 10.38 0.93
N PHE A 167 17.01 10.29 1.85
CA PHE A 167 16.79 11.22 2.95
C PHE A 167 16.96 10.48 4.28
N ARG A 168 17.43 11.19 5.30
CA ARG A 168 17.78 10.62 6.60
C ARG A 168 17.34 11.53 7.74
N VAL A 169 17.32 10.94 8.93
CA VAL A 169 17.27 11.63 10.21
C VAL A 169 18.62 11.47 10.91
N ASP A 170 19.01 12.49 11.65
CA ASP A 170 20.26 12.60 12.40
C ASP A 170 20.06 13.53 13.62
N PRO A 171 21.06 13.75 14.51
CA PRO A 171 20.87 14.59 15.69
C PRO A 171 20.45 16.03 15.41
N GLN A 172 20.79 16.56 14.23
CA GLN A 172 20.39 17.90 13.81
C GLN A 172 18.98 17.92 13.19
N ASN A 173 18.55 16.80 12.60
CA ASN A 173 17.26 16.62 11.96
C ASN A 173 16.61 15.33 12.48
N PRO A 174 16.08 15.33 13.71
CA PRO A 174 15.63 14.12 14.40
C PRO A 174 14.36 13.50 13.79
N GLY A 175 14.07 12.25 14.16
CA GLY A 175 12.84 11.54 13.80
C GLY A 175 12.59 10.34 14.68
N SER A 176 12.10 10.60 15.90
CA SER A 176 11.86 9.62 16.96
C SER A 176 10.79 8.59 16.60
N ASP A 177 9.78 9.00 15.83
CA ASP A 177 8.75 8.13 15.28
C ASP A 177 9.35 7.09 14.32
N LEU A 178 10.09 7.55 13.30
CA LEU A 178 10.76 6.68 12.35
C LEU A 178 11.80 5.77 13.02
N ALA A 179 12.67 6.32 13.87
CA ALA A 179 13.70 5.56 14.57
C ALA A 179 13.10 4.58 15.58
N GLY A 180 12.07 5.00 16.33
CA GLY A 180 11.35 4.15 17.27
C GLY A 180 10.62 2.98 16.59
N GLU A 181 9.91 3.22 15.48
CA GLU A 181 9.27 2.11 14.76
C GLU A 181 10.30 1.16 14.14
N THR A 182 11.44 1.67 13.65
CA THR A 182 12.51 0.83 13.13
C THR A 182 13.17 0.00 14.25
N ALA A 183 13.34 0.58 15.43
CA ALA A 183 13.78 -0.14 16.62
C ALA A 183 12.79 -1.27 16.98
N ALA A 184 11.49 -0.96 17.06
CA ALA A 184 10.44 -1.96 17.31
C ALA A 184 10.48 -3.12 16.30
N ALA A 185 10.64 -2.80 15.00
CA ALA A 185 10.74 -3.79 13.94
C ALA A 185 11.94 -4.74 14.14
N MET A 186 13.11 -4.19 14.47
CA MET A 186 14.34 -4.96 14.66
C MET A 186 14.32 -5.77 15.97
N ALA A 187 13.77 -5.23 17.05
CA ALA A 187 13.54 -5.97 18.30
C ALA A 187 12.60 -7.17 18.07
N ALA A 188 11.42 -6.96 17.47
CA ALA A 188 10.46 -8.02 17.18
C ALA A 188 11.07 -9.09 16.25
N ALA A 189 11.78 -8.67 15.20
CA ALA A 189 12.43 -9.58 14.26
C ALA A 189 13.56 -10.40 14.92
N SER A 190 14.30 -9.81 15.86
CA SER A 190 15.39 -10.51 16.55
C SER A 190 14.90 -11.77 17.28
N MET A 191 13.69 -11.74 17.85
CA MET A 191 13.09 -12.87 18.54
C MET A 191 12.79 -14.04 17.60
N ILE A 192 12.35 -13.74 16.38
CA ILE A 192 12.04 -14.74 15.34
C ILE A 192 13.30 -15.46 14.90
N PHE A 193 14.38 -14.71 14.71
CA PHE A 193 15.64 -15.25 14.24
C PHE A 193 16.52 -15.82 15.36
N ARG A 194 16.17 -15.60 16.63
CA ARG A 194 16.99 -15.99 17.78
C ARG A 194 17.49 -17.43 17.72
N THR A 195 16.61 -18.37 17.39
CA THR A 195 16.93 -19.81 17.38
C THR A 195 17.61 -20.25 16.09
N THR A 196 17.23 -19.66 14.95
CA THR A 196 17.69 -20.12 13.62
C THR A 196 18.97 -19.42 13.17
N TYR A 197 19.11 -18.13 13.49
CA TYR A 197 20.24 -17.27 13.11
C TYR A 197 20.63 -16.36 14.30
N PRO A 198 21.23 -16.90 15.37
CA PRO A 198 21.49 -16.15 16.60
C PRO A 198 22.40 -14.94 16.40
N GLY A 199 23.40 -15.03 15.52
CA GLY A 199 24.28 -13.90 15.19
C GLY A 199 23.52 -12.75 14.50
N TYR A 200 22.61 -13.07 13.58
CA TYR A 200 21.75 -12.08 12.94
C TYR A 200 20.76 -11.46 13.95
N ALA A 201 20.18 -12.28 14.84
CA ALA A 201 19.32 -11.78 15.91
C ALA A 201 20.04 -10.78 16.83
N ASN A 202 21.29 -11.08 17.22
CA ASN A 202 22.11 -10.16 18.02
C ASN A 202 22.37 -8.84 17.29
N LEU A 203 22.71 -8.90 16.00
CA LEU A 203 22.90 -7.71 15.18
C LEU A 203 21.63 -6.85 15.13
N LEU A 204 20.45 -7.47 14.95
CA LEU A 204 19.17 -6.74 14.94
C LEU A 204 18.90 -6.06 16.29
N LEU A 205 19.17 -6.74 17.41
CA LEU A 205 19.04 -6.13 18.73
C LEU A 205 20.00 -4.97 18.96
N GLU A 206 21.24 -5.08 18.50
CA GLU A 206 22.21 -3.98 18.62
C GLU A 206 21.70 -2.72 17.92
N HIS A 207 21.31 -2.84 16.64
CA HIS A 207 20.71 -1.72 15.91
C HIS A 207 19.41 -1.24 16.57
N SER A 208 18.57 -2.15 17.09
CA SER A 208 17.33 -1.77 17.77
C SER A 208 17.58 -0.92 19.00
N LYS A 209 18.59 -1.26 19.82
CA LYS A 209 18.93 -0.50 21.03
C LYS A 209 19.49 0.88 20.69
N GLN A 210 20.41 0.95 19.72
CA GLN A 210 20.97 2.19 19.22
C GLN A 210 19.88 3.12 18.65
N LEU A 211 18.98 2.60 17.81
CA LEU A 211 17.88 3.39 17.25
C LEU A 211 16.89 3.88 18.31
N PHE A 212 16.62 3.07 19.34
CA PHE A 212 15.80 3.52 20.47
C PHE A 212 16.48 4.64 21.25
N GLU A 213 17.77 4.50 21.56
CA GLU A 213 18.55 5.54 22.24
C GLU A 213 18.58 6.84 21.42
N PHE A 214 18.86 6.74 20.12
CA PHE A 214 18.82 7.86 19.19
C PHE A 214 17.44 8.55 19.18
N ALA A 215 16.36 7.76 19.06
CA ALA A 215 14.98 8.25 19.04
C ALA A 215 14.60 9.00 20.31
N ASP A 216 14.96 8.48 21.48
CA ASP A 216 14.61 9.06 22.78
C ASP A 216 15.46 10.29 23.12
N LYS A 217 16.75 10.26 22.78
CA LYS A 217 17.72 11.32 23.05
C LYS A 217 17.50 12.55 22.17
N TYR A 218 17.21 12.37 20.88
CA TYR A 218 16.99 13.46 19.93
C TYR A 218 15.52 13.47 19.49
N ARG A 219 14.67 14.12 20.29
CA ARG A 219 13.22 14.08 20.09
C ARG A 219 12.73 14.96 18.95
N GLY A 220 12.02 14.38 17.99
CA GLY A 220 11.39 15.12 16.90
C GLY A 220 10.56 14.23 15.97
N LYS A 221 9.65 14.83 15.22
CA LYS A 221 8.88 14.12 14.18
C LYS A 221 9.74 13.99 12.93
N TYR A 222 9.81 12.80 12.34
CA TYR A 222 10.68 12.60 11.16
C TYR A 222 10.23 13.43 9.96
N ASP A 223 8.93 13.75 9.83
CA ASP A 223 8.39 14.51 8.70
C ASP A 223 8.68 16.02 8.78
N ALA A 224 9.21 16.49 9.92
CA ALA A 224 9.83 17.80 10.03
C ALA A 224 11.25 17.82 9.44
N SER A 225 11.93 16.67 9.44
CA SER A 225 13.30 16.47 8.96
C SER A 225 13.31 16.01 7.50
N ILE A 226 12.60 14.93 7.19
CA ILE A 226 12.34 14.40 5.84
C ILE A 226 11.02 15.01 5.34
N THR A 227 11.06 16.29 5.01
CA THR A 227 9.86 17.08 4.66
C THR A 227 9.13 16.58 3.41
N VAL A 228 9.80 15.86 2.53
CA VAL A 228 9.21 15.23 1.33
C VAL A 228 8.18 14.15 1.70
N ALA A 229 8.32 13.50 2.86
CA ALA A 229 7.42 12.45 3.32
C ALA A 229 6.07 13.00 3.81
N ARG A 230 6.02 14.28 4.22
CA ARG A 230 4.87 14.89 4.92
C ARG A 230 3.54 14.81 4.16
N ASN A 231 3.59 14.87 2.83
CA ASN A 231 2.39 14.79 1.99
C ASN A 231 1.90 13.35 1.73
N TYR A 232 2.66 12.36 2.17
CA TYR A 232 2.41 10.93 1.97
C TYR A 232 2.17 10.24 3.31
N TYR A 233 3.18 10.25 4.17
CA TYR A 233 3.21 9.61 5.48
C TYR A 233 3.63 10.61 6.57
N GLY A 234 2.91 11.73 6.67
CA GLY A 234 3.11 12.70 7.75
C GLY A 234 2.90 12.07 9.13
N SER A 235 3.63 12.56 10.13
CA SER A 235 3.56 12.11 11.53
C SER A 235 2.45 12.85 12.25
N PHE A 236 1.24 12.29 12.25
CA PHE A 236 0.06 12.95 12.79
C PHE A 236 -0.10 12.71 14.29
N SER A 237 0.08 11.47 14.75
CA SER A 237 0.09 11.10 16.18
C SER A 237 1.26 11.72 16.96
N GLY A 238 2.37 12.00 16.26
CA GLY A 238 3.63 12.41 16.88
C GLY A 238 4.59 11.22 16.97
N TYR A 239 5.36 11.16 18.05
CA TYR A 239 6.37 10.10 18.25
C TYR A 239 6.26 9.40 19.61
N GLY A 240 5.31 9.83 20.46
CA GLY A 240 5.19 9.34 21.83
C GLY A 240 4.79 7.86 21.86
N ASP A 241 3.89 7.47 20.98
CA ASP A 241 3.49 6.08 20.81
C ASP A 241 4.62 5.19 20.28
N GLU A 242 5.46 5.66 19.37
CA GLU A 242 6.61 4.90 18.84
C GLU A 242 7.71 4.70 19.87
N LEU A 243 7.98 5.70 20.72
CA LEU A 243 8.94 5.53 21.83
C LEU A 243 8.45 4.46 22.81
N LEU A 244 7.17 4.50 23.20
CA LEU A 244 6.60 3.46 24.05
C LEU A 244 6.53 2.10 23.34
N TRP A 245 6.24 2.07 22.03
CA TRP A 245 6.18 0.87 21.22
C TRP A 245 7.53 0.18 21.09
N ALA A 246 8.58 0.94 20.81
CA ALA A 246 9.94 0.45 20.79
C ALA A 246 10.38 -0.09 22.16
N ALA A 247 10.07 0.64 23.25
CA ALA A 247 10.34 0.16 24.60
C ALA A 247 9.60 -1.16 24.91
N ALA A 248 8.33 -1.29 24.53
CA ALA A 248 7.57 -2.53 24.72
C ALA A 248 8.20 -3.71 23.97
N TRP A 249 8.60 -3.53 22.71
CA TRP A 249 9.26 -4.59 21.96
C TRP A 249 10.65 -4.93 22.46
N LEU A 250 11.43 -3.93 22.87
CA LEU A 250 12.74 -4.14 23.47
C LEU A 250 12.61 -4.90 24.80
N PHE A 251 11.66 -4.55 25.66
CA PHE A 251 11.38 -5.32 26.87
C PHE A 251 10.98 -6.76 26.55
N GLU A 252 10.11 -6.97 25.56
CA GLU A 252 9.71 -8.32 25.15
C GLU A 252 10.89 -9.14 24.60
N ALA A 253 11.84 -8.49 23.93
CA ALA A 253 13.00 -9.16 23.33
C ALA A 253 14.17 -9.40 24.30
N THR A 254 14.31 -8.59 25.36
CA THR A 254 15.50 -8.60 26.25
C THR A 254 15.21 -8.86 27.72
N GLU A 255 13.98 -8.60 28.18
CA GLU A 255 13.61 -8.54 29.60
C GLU A 255 14.42 -7.53 30.44
N GLU A 256 15.11 -6.58 29.79
CA GLU A 256 15.86 -5.54 30.51
C GLU A 256 14.89 -4.57 31.20
N ARG A 257 15.04 -4.47 32.54
CA ARG A 257 14.13 -3.69 33.40
C ARG A 257 13.97 -2.22 32.96
N PHE A 258 15.03 -1.64 32.38
CA PHE A 258 15.02 -0.28 31.85
C PHE A 258 13.84 -0.02 30.91
N TYR A 259 13.51 -0.94 30.01
CA TYR A 259 12.43 -0.73 29.03
C TYR A 259 11.04 -0.82 29.66
N LEU A 260 10.85 -1.72 30.63
CA LEU A 260 9.60 -1.78 31.40
C LEU A 260 9.41 -0.52 32.26
N GLU A 261 10.48 -0.06 32.90
CA GLU A 261 10.50 1.17 33.68
C GLU A 261 10.24 2.39 32.79
N TYR A 262 10.77 2.41 31.56
CA TYR A 262 10.49 3.44 30.57
C TYR A 262 8.99 3.51 30.24
N LEU A 263 8.34 2.38 29.99
CA LEU A 263 6.88 2.32 29.78
C LEU A 263 6.13 2.89 30.98
N ALA A 264 6.48 2.43 32.19
CA ALA A 264 5.79 2.82 33.41
C ALA A 264 5.92 4.31 33.72
N ARG A 265 7.12 4.87 33.57
CA ARG A 265 7.43 6.27 33.89
C ARG A 265 6.95 7.25 32.82
N ASN A 266 7.05 6.88 31.56
CA ASN A 266 6.73 7.78 30.45
C ASN A 266 5.30 7.61 29.92
N GLY A 267 4.55 6.61 30.37
CA GLY A 267 3.22 6.29 29.84
C GLY A 267 2.25 7.47 29.88
N ASP A 268 2.21 8.24 30.97
CA ASP A 268 1.31 9.40 31.06
C ASP A 268 1.80 10.54 30.15
N ALA A 269 3.10 10.88 30.22
CA ALA A 269 3.70 11.99 29.48
C ALA A 269 3.71 11.79 27.96
N LEU A 270 3.85 10.53 27.52
CA LEU A 270 3.85 10.13 26.11
C LEU A 270 2.48 9.62 25.64
N GLY A 271 1.42 9.70 26.46
CA GLY A 271 0.04 9.40 26.06
C GLY A 271 -0.38 7.93 26.06
N GLY A 272 0.49 6.99 26.45
CA GLY A 272 0.22 5.56 26.49
C GLY A 272 -0.88 5.12 27.47
N THR A 273 -0.93 5.77 28.64
CA THR A 273 -1.93 5.52 29.70
C THR A 273 -3.06 6.55 29.72
N GLY A 274 -2.98 7.56 28.84
CA GLY A 274 -3.98 8.61 28.71
C GLY A 274 -5.18 8.17 27.87
N TRP A 275 -5.37 8.83 26.73
CA TRP A 275 -6.57 8.69 25.91
C TRP A 275 -6.75 7.27 25.36
N SER A 276 -7.98 6.76 25.49
CA SER A 276 -8.36 5.52 24.83
C SER A 276 -8.57 5.77 23.33
N ILE A 277 -7.88 5.00 22.49
CA ILE A 277 -7.92 5.13 21.04
C ILE A 277 -8.34 3.81 20.41
N ASN A 278 -9.22 3.89 19.41
CA ASN A 278 -9.77 2.71 18.73
C ASN A 278 -9.10 2.44 17.37
N GLN A 279 -7.96 3.09 17.07
CA GLN A 279 -7.24 2.95 15.81
C GLN A 279 -5.79 2.53 16.05
N PHE A 280 -5.33 1.55 15.28
CA PHE A 280 -3.95 1.07 15.25
C PHE A 280 -3.46 0.99 13.80
N GLY A 281 -2.25 1.49 13.53
CA GLY A 281 -1.69 1.51 12.18
C GLY A 281 -0.29 2.12 12.12
N TRP A 282 0.18 2.37 10.90
CA TRP A 282 1.54 2.86 10.65
C TRP A 282 1.86 4.22 11.27
N ASP A 283 0.86 5.02 11.63
CA ASP A 283 1.00 6.31 12.32
C ASP A 283 0.74 6.13 13.83
N VAL A 284 -0.32 5.42 14.22
CA VAL A 284 -0.75 5.29 15.62
C VAL A 284 -0.46 3.90 16.21
N LYS A 285 0.38 3.81 17.26
CA LYS A 285 0.81 2.54 17.89
C LYS A 285 0.24 2.32 19.28
N TYR A 286 -0.43 3.31 19.89
CA TYR A 286 -0.94 3.22 21.27
C TYR A 286 -1.69 1.91 21.58
N PRO A 287 -2.64 1.40 20.76
CA PRO A 287 -3.28 0.13 21.08
C PRO A 287 -2.33 -1.06 21.12
N GLY A 288 -1.31 -1.08 20.25
CA GLY A 288 -0.26 -2.09 20.25
C GLY A 288 0.55 -2.06 21.55
N VAL A 289 0.99 -0.86 21.98
CA VAL A 289 1.67 -0.64 23.27
C VAL A 289 0.82 -1.14 24.42
N GLN A 290 -0.45 -0.75 24.44
CA GLN A 290 -1.40 -1.10 25.50
C GLN A 290 -1.64 -2.60 25.58
N VAL A 291 -1.76 -3.29 24.45
CA VAL A 291 -1.90 -4.76 24.39
C VAL A 291 -0.63 -5.46 24.88
N LEU A 292 0.57 -5.01 24.48
CA LEU A 292 1.82 -5.59 24.96
C LEU A 292 2.01 -5.36 26.47
N ALA A 293 1.77 -4.15 26.96
CA ALA A 293 1.83 -3.83 28.38
C ALA A 293 0.81 -4.67 29.20
N ALA A 294 -0.41 -4.85 28.69
CA ALA A 294 -1.40 -5.73 29.28
C ALA A 294 -0.93 -7.19 29.30
N LYS A 295 -0.29 -7.67 28.23
CA LYS A 295 0.33 -9.01 28.17
C LYS A 295 1.39 -9.17 29.27
N PHE A 296 2.29 -8.22 29.44
CA PHE A 296 3.33 -8.28 30.48
C PHE A 296 2.72 -8.37 31.88
N LEU A 297 1.68 -7.58 32.14
CA LEU A 297 0.93 -7.62 33.39
C LEU A 297 0.28 -8.98 33.64
N LEU A 298 -0.45 -9.50 32.66
CA LEU A 298 -1.17 -10.78 32.77
C LEU A 298 -0.20 -11.98 32.90
N GLN A 299 1.02 -11.84 32.40
CA GLN A 299 2.09 -12.83 32.57
C GLN A 299 2.85 -12.69 33.89
N GLY A 300 2.48 -11.75 34.77
CA GLY A 300 3.18 -11.51 36.04
C GLY A 300 4.54 -10.84 35.89
N ARG A 301 4.85 -10.28 34.71
CA ARG A 301 6.14 -9.64 34.38
C ARG A 301 6.18 -8.14 34.71
N ALA A 302 5.12 -7.59 35.28
CA ALA A 302 5.02 -6.16 35.59
C ALA A 302 5.82 -5.72 36.83
N GLY A 303 6.10 -6.62 37.78
CA GLY A 303 6.82 -6.30 39.02
C GLY A 303 6.19 -5.11 39.77
N GLU A 304 7.03 -4.18 40.22
CA GLU A 304 6.60 -2.95 40.92
C GLU A 304 5.80 -1.97 40.04
N HIS A 305 5.79 -2.16 38.73
CA HIS A 305 5.08 -1.30 37.78
C HIS A 305 3.66 -1.79 37.44
N ALA A 306 3.14 -2.77 38.19
CA ALA A 306 1.81 -3.35 37.96
C ALA A 306 0.69 -2.30 37.90
N GLU A 307 0.73 -1.27 38.74
CA GLU A 307 -0.26 -0.19 38.74
C GLU A 307 -0.25 0.61 37.44
N ALA A 308 0.95 0.96 36.93
CA ALA A 308 1.08 1.67 35.66
C ALA A 308 0.55 0.80 34.49
N LEU A 309 0.91 -0.48 34.46
CA LEU A 309 0.46 -1.41 33.42
C LEU A 309 -1.04 -1.72 33.51
N GLN A 310 -1.66 -1.63 34.70
CA GLN A 310 -3.11 -1.76 34.84
C GLN A 310 -3.86 -0.67 34.06
N ARG A 311 -3.32 0.55 33.98
CA ARG A 311 -3.90 1.64 33.17
C ARG A 311 -3.77 1.36 31.68
N TYR A 312 -2.63 0.84 31.22
CA TYR A 312 -2.48 0.36 29.84
C TYR A 312 -3.50 -0.73 29.50
N ARG A 313 -3.71 -1.70 30.42
CA ARG A 313 -4.70 -2.76 30.25
C ARG A 313 -6.11 -2.22 30.06
N GLN A 314 -6.53 -1.21 30.81
CA GLN A 314 -7.86 -0.59 30.65
C GLN A 314 -8.03 -0.02 29.22
N ASN A 315 -7.01 0.63 28.68
CA ASN A 315 -7.05 1.14 27.31
C ASN A 315 -6.98 0.01 26.26
N ALA A 316 -6.26 -1.07 26.52
CA ALA A 316 -6.26 -2.26 25.67
C ALA A 316 -7.66 -2.91 25.61
N GLU A 317 -8.32 -3.05 26.76
CA GLU A 317 -9.70 -3.55 26.86
C GLU A 317 -10.66 -2.64 26.10
N PHE A 318 -10.52 -1.32 26.19
CA PHE A 318 -11.28 -0.37 25.37
C PHE A 318 -11.09 -0.61 23.88
N PHE A 319 -9.84 -0.75 23.41
CA PHE A 319 -9.55 -0.99 21.99
C PHE A 319 -10.21 -2.29 21.49
N VAL A 320 -10.03 -3.39 22.23
CA VAL A 320 -10.61 -4.70 21.89
C VAL A 320 -12.14 -4.62 21.87
N CYS A 321 -12.76 -4.05 22.91
CA CYS A 321 -14.21 -3.86 22.99
C CYS A 321 -14.74 -3.03 21.82
N SER A 322 -14.04 -1.95 21.47
CA SER A 322 -14.38 -1.07 20.34
C SER A 322 -14.30 -1.83 19.00
N CYS A 323 -13.31 -2.70 18.84
CA CYS A 323 -13.16 -3.53 17.65
C CYS A 323 -14.29 -4.57 17.55
N VAL A 324 -14.70 -5.23 18.64
CA VAL A 324 -15.76 -6.26 18.60
C VAL A 324 -17.20 -5.71 18.67
N GLY A 325 -17.37 -4.39 18.69
CA GLY A 325 -18.70 -3.76 18.71
C GLY A 325 -19.37 -3.77 20.09
N LYS A 326 -18.58 -3.91 21.16
CA LYS A 326 -19.04 -3.95 22.56
C LYS A 326 -18.51 -2.79 23.40
N GLY A 327 -17.81 -1.83 22.78
CA GLY A 327 -17.24 -0.67 23.45
C GLY A 327 -18.19 0.53 23.49
N ALA A 328 -17.82 1.53 24.28
CA ALA A 328 -18.52 2.82 24.33
C ALA A 328 -18.37 3.61 23.02
N ALA A 329 -17.24 3.45 22.31
CA ALA A 329 -16.98 4.09 21.02
C ALA A 329 -16.48 3.05 20.00
N ASN A 330 -17.42 2.37 19.34
CA ASN A 330 -17.13 1.28 18.43
C ASN A 330 -16.50 1.75 17.11
N VAL A 331 -15.65 0.89 16.53
CA VAL A 331 -15.06 1.13 15.23
C VAL A 331 -16.16 1.14 14.15
N PRO A 332 -16.24 2.18 13.30
CA PRO A 332 -17.21 2.21 12.22
C PRO A 332 -17.04 1.01 11.31
N ARG A 333 -18.14 0.50 10.74
CA ARG A 333 -18.09 -0.63 9.81
C ARG A 333 -18.71 -0.24 8.48
N THR A 334 -18.12 -0.75 7.40
CA THR A 334 -18.76 -0.73 6.08
C THR A 334 -20.12 -1.46 6.15
N PRO A 335 -21.05 -1.26 5.19
CA PRO A 335 -22.33 -1.99 5.17
C PRO A 335 -22.20 -3.51 5.20
N GLY A 336 -21.01 -4.01 4.86
CA GLY A 336 -20.72 -5.43 4.92
C GLY A 336 -19.90 -5.90 6.14
N GLY A 337 -19.54 -5.00 7.05
CA GLY A 337 -18.97 -5.38 8.35
C GLY A 337 -17.46 -5.21 8.49
N VAL A 338 -16.72 -4.74 7.48
CA VAL A 338 -15.28 -4.41 7.63
C VAL A 338 -15.11 -3.16 8.47
N MET A 339 -14.23 -3.22 9.46
CA MET A 339 -13.79 -2.05 10.22
C MET A 339 -13.21 -0.98 9.29
N TYR A 340 -13.73 0.24 9.43
CA TYR A 340 -13.48 1.36 8.56
C TYR A 340 -12.98 2.53 9.41
N HIS A 341 -11.69 2.83 9.31
CA HIS A 341 -11.07 3.95 10.02
C HIS A 341 -10.84 5.13 9.11
N GLN A 342 -10.32 4.89 7.90
CA GLN A 342 -9.89 5.95 7.00
C GLN A 342 -10.11 5.56 5.56
N ARG A 343 -10.32 6.53 4.67
CA ARG A 343 -10.62 6.30 3.25
C ARG A 343 -9.57 5.42 2.53
N TRP A 344 -8.32 5.43 3.00
CA TRP A 344 -7.18 4.78 2.34
C TRP A 344 -6.59 3.59 3.13
N ASN A 345 -7.00 3.38 4.38
CA ASN A 345 -6.44 2.35 5.28
C ASN A 345 -7.57 1.54 5.92
N ASN A 346 -8.06 0.50 5.24
CA ASN A 346 -9.05 -0.41 5.82
C ASN A 346 -8.74 -1.82 5.37
N LEU A 347 -8.43 -2.74 6.29
CA LEU A 347 -8.70 -4.17 6.13
C LEU A 347 -8.52 -4.86 7.49
N GLN A 348 -9.59 -5.03 8.26
CA GLN A 348 -9.52 -5.76 9.54
C GLN A 348 -10.71 -6.72 9.74
N PHE A 349 -11.06 -7.50 8.70
CA PHE A 349 -11.88 -8.71 8.86
C PHE A 349 -11.64 -9.69 7.70
N VAL A 350 -10.96 -10.80 7.98
CA VAL A 350 -10.42 -11.70 6.94
C VAL A 350 -11.52 -12.33 6.08
N ASN A 351 -12.59 -12.86 6.66
CA ASN A 351 -13.65 -13.53 5.89
C ASN A 351 -14.32 -12.59 4.88
N TYR A 352 -14.63 -11.37 5.33
CA TYR A 352 -15.20 -10.37 4.43
C TYR A 352 -14.25 -10.03 3.27
N ILE A 353 -12.95 -9.90 3.56
CA ILE A 353 -11.91 -9.64 2.54
C ILE A 353 -11.82 -10.79 1.55
N LEU A 354 -12.01 -12.03 2.01
CA LEU A 354 -11.86 -13.21 1.18
C LEU A 354 -13.12 -13.53 0.36
N GLY A 355 -14.27 -12.95 0.68
CA GLY A 355 -15.46 -12.98 -0.19
C GLY A 355 -16.79 -12.97 0.53
N ASP A 356 -16.83 -13.10 1.86
CA ASP A 356 -18.05 -13.12 2.67
C ASP A 356 -18.61 -11.70 2.84
N ASN A 357 -19.03 -11.13 1.73
CA ASN A 357 -19.57 -9.78 1.65
C ASN A 357 -20.77 -9.71 0.70
N PRO A 358 -21.62 -8.68 0.81
CA PRO A 358 -22.80 -8.52 -0.06
C PRO A 358 -22.49 -8.50 -1.56
N ARG A 359 -21.23 -8.30 -1.95
CA ARG A 359 -20.79 -8.31 -3.35
C ARG A 359 -20.23 -9.67 -3.81
N ALA A 360 -20.14 -10.66 -2.92
CA ALA A 360 -19.49 -11.96 -3.17
C ALA A 360 -18.16 -11.81 -3.93
N THR A 361 -17.36 -10.80 -3.53
CA THR A 361 -16.14 -10.38 -4.23
C THR A 361 -14.99 -10.36 -3.23
N SER A 362 -13.95 -11.15 -3.47
CA SER A 362 -12.71 -11.05 -2.70
C SER A 362 -12.05 -9.70 -2.97
N TYR A 363 -11.58 -9.04 -1.91
CA TYR A 363 -10.71 -7.87 -1.98
C TYR A 363 -9.22 -8.25 -1.99
N MET A 364 -8.88 -9.54 -1.94
CA MET A 364 -7.52 -10.04 -2.15
C MET A 364 -7.32 -10.42 -3.62
N VAL A 365 -6.35 -9.78 -4.29
CA VAL A 365 -6.07 -10.03 -5.71
C VAL A 365 -5.66 -11.48 -5.91
N GLY A 366 -6.33 -12.14 -6.86
CA GLY A 366 -6.03 -13.54 -7.22
C GLY A 366 -6.61 -14.57 -6.26
N TYR A 367 -7.45 -14.20 -5.31
CA TYR A 367 -8.14 -15.11 -4.39
C TYR A 367 -9.65 -15.18 -4.71
N GLY A 368 -10.24 -16.37 -4.62
CA GLY A 368 -11.65 -16.59 -4.94
C GLY A 368 -11.98 -16.42 -6.43
N GLN A 369 -13.26 -16.48 -6.77
CA GLN A 369 -13.74 -16.42 -8.17
C GLN A 369 -13.84 -14.98 -8.72
N ASN A 370 -14.16 -14.02 -7.84
CA ASN A 370 -14.32 -12.62 -8.19
C ASN A 370 -13.38 -11.77 -7.34
N TYR A 371 -12.45 -11.05 -7.97
CA TYR A 371 -11.50 -10.17 -7.29
C TYR A 371 -11.07 -8.99 -8.18
N PRO A 372 -10.52 -7.89 -7.63
CA PRO A 372 -9.98 -6.77 -8.40
C PRO A 372 -8.90 -7.20 -9.40
N ARG A 373 -9.07 -6.86 -10.67
CA ARG A 373 -8.11 -7.17 -11.75
C ARG A 373 -7.26 -5.97 -12.22
N GLN A 374 -7.60 -4.77 -11.75
CA GLN A 374 -6.93 -3.53 -12.13
C GLN A 374 -6.61 -2.75 -10.87
N VAL A 375 -5.52 -3.14 -10.21
CA VAL A 375 -5.02 -2.45 -9.03
C VAL A 375 -4.12 -1.28 -9.43
N HIS A 376 -4.10 -0.24 -8.59
CA HIS A 376 -3.23 0.91 -8.78
C HIS A 376 -1.80 0.54 -8.43
N HIS A 377 -1.10 -0.15 -9.33
CA HIS A 377 0.23 -0.70 -9.08
C HIS A 377 1.08 -0.74 -10.35
N ARG A 378 2.21 -0.03 -10.35
CA ARG A 378 3.12 0.05 -11.51
C ARG A 378 3.69 -1.30 -11.91
N GLY A 379 4.37 -1.97 -10.97
CA GLY A 379 4.97 -3.28 -11.20
C GLY A 379 4.01 -4.33 -11.78
N ALA A 380 2.77 -4.40 -11.29
CA ALA A 380 1.77 -5.36 -11.77
C ALA A 380 1.06 -4.95 -13.08
N SER A 381 1.10 -3.68 -13.47
CA SER A 381 0.35 -3.16 -14.63
C SER A 381 1.17 -3.07 -15.91
N ILE A 382 2.50 -3.22 -15.83
CA ILE A 382 3.42 -3.11 -16.97
C ILE A 382 4.24 -4.40 -17.07
N VAL A 383 4.34 -4.98 -18.27
CA VAL A 383 5.14 -6.20 -18.50
C VAL A 383 6.61 -5.93 -18.21
N SER A 384 7.21 -6.63 -17.26
CA SER A 384 8.62 -6.44 -16.88
C SER A 384 9.61 -6.87 -17.95
N ARG A 385 10.86 -6.41 -17.82
CA ARG A 385 11.99 -6.87 -18.65
C ARG A 385 12.23 -8.38 -18.51
N ALA A 386 12.09 -8.92 -17.29
CA ALA A 386 12.24 -10.35 -17.04
C ALA A 386 11.17 -11.17 -17.76
N ALA A 387 9.91 -10.71 -17.73
CA ALA A 387 8.81 -11.35 -18.46
C ALA A 387 8.96 -11.23 -19.98
N ALA A 388 9.49 -10.10 -20.47
CA ALA A 388 9.68 -9.85 -21.90
C ALA A 388 10.81 -10.70 -22.52
N ARG A 389 11.81 -11.12 -21.74
CA ARG A 389 12.95 -11.93 -22.19
C ARG A 389 12.68 -13.43 -22.25
N ARG A 390 11.58 -13.93 -21.70
CA ARG A 390 11.24 -15.36 -21.76
C ARG A 390 10.72 -15.71 -23.18
N PRO A 391 11.30 -16.72 -23.87
CA PRO A 391 10.75 -17.17 -25.14
C PRO A 391 9.31 -17.64 -24.92
N ARG A 392 8.40 -17.21 -25.80
CA ARG A 392 7.00 -17.67 -25.78
C ARG A 392 6.96 -19.15 -26.15
N HIS A 393 7.11 -20.05 -25.18
CA HIS A 393 6.78 -21.45 -25.39
C HIS A 393 5.26 -21.58 -25.54
N ARG A 394 4.84 -21.84 -26.77
CA ARG A 394 3.46 -22.10 -27.16
C ARG A 394 3.12 -23.52 -26.70
N VAL A 395 2.68 -23.69 -25.45
CA VAL A 395 2.08 -24.95 -24.99
C VAL A 395 0.64 -24.99 -25.51
N ARG A 396 0.34 -25.96 -26.39
CA ARG A 396 -1.02 -26.33 -26.80
C ARG A 396 -1.49 -27.49 -25.92
N GLY A 397 -2.69 -27.33 -25.32
CA GLY A 397 -3.50 -28.37 -24.65
C GLY A 397 -3.37 -28.37 -23.11
N ALA A 398 -4.42 -28.30 -22.28
CA ALA A 398 -5.86 -28.28 -22.51
C ALA A 398 -6.58 -27.59 -21.32
N GLY A 399 -7.64 -26.82 -21.60
CA GLY A 399 -8.66 -26.43 -20.61
C GLY A 399 -8.81 -24.94 -20.27
N GLY A 400 -9.53 -24.18 -21.12
CA GLY A 400 -10.40 -23.08 -20.66
C GLY A 400 -10.00 -21.64 -21.03
N GLY A 401 -10.50 -21.14 -22.17
CA GLY A 401 -10.68 -19.70 -22.41
C GLY A 401 -9.61 -19.01 -23.26
N VAL A 402 -9.51 -19.39 -24.53
CA VAL A 402 -8.68 -18.71 -25.54
C VAL A 402 -9.27 -17.31 -25.79
N ALA A 403 -8.58 -16.27 -25.33
CA ALA A 403 -8.71 -14.94 -25.94
C ALA A 403 -7.94 -14.99 -27.25
N GLU A 404 -8.66 -15.32 -28.32
CA GLU A 404 -8.16 -15.22 -29.68
C GLU A 404 -7.62 -13.81 -29.91
N SER A 405 -6.33 -13.72 -30.20
CA SER A 405 -5.74 -12.53 -30.79
C SER A 405 -6.26 -12.42 -32.21
N GLN A 406 -7.46 -11.90 -32.38
CA GLN A 406 -7.84 -11.30 -33.65
C GLN A 406 -6.90 -10.12 -33.87
N SER A 407 -6.12 -10.19 -34.95
CA SER A 407 -5.43 -9.05 -35.53
C SER A 407 -6.46 -7.94 -35.75
N LEU A 408 -6.48 -6.97 -34.85
CA LEU A 408 -7.29 -5.78 -35.03
C LEU A 408 -6.68 -4.95 -36.18
N PRO A 409 -7.50 -4.46 -37.12
CA PRO A 409 -6.99 -3.63 -38.20
C PRO A 409 -6.25 -2.43 -37.63
N GLN A 410 -5.12 -2.06 -38.23
CA GLN A 410 -4.59 -0.71 -38.11
C GLN A 410 -5.69 0.25 -38.57
N VAL A 411 -6.43 0.82 -37.63
CA VAL A 411 -7.33 1.93 -37.93
C VAL A 411 -6.45 3.15 -38.13
N ALA A 412 -6.33 3.58 -39.38
CA ALA A 412 -5.73 4.84 -39.77
C ALA A 412 -6.30 5.97 -38.90
N ALA A 413 -5.42 6.89 -38.47
CA ALA A 413 -5.78 8.07 -37.71
C ALA A 413 -6.83 8.90 -38.46
N ALA A 414 -8.10 8.75 -38.08
CA ALA A 414 -9.15 9.64 -38.53
C ALA A 414 -9.03 10.96 -37.76
N ASN A 415 -8.31 11.92 -38.35
CA ASN A 415 -8.41 13.33 -37.99
C ASN A 415 -9.84 13.80 -38.25
N ARG A 416 -10.66 13.95 -37.21
CA ARG A 416 -11.90 14.72 -37.28
C ARG A 416 -11.98 15.72 -36.13
N THR A 417 -11.63 16.95 -36.45
CA THR A 417 -12.00 18.16 -35.73
C THR A 417 -13.47 18.48 -35.99
N SER A 418 -14.23 18.78 -34.94
CA SER A 418 -15.44 19.59 -35.05
C SER A 418 -15.52 20.55 -33.87
N GLN A 419 -14.78 21.65 -33.95
CA GLN A 419 -15.14 22.85 -33.18
C GLN A 419 -16.27 23.57 -33.92
N PRO A 420 -17.34 24.01 -33.24
CA PRO A 420 -18.34 24.89 -33.82
C PRO A 420 -17.66 26.15 -34.41
N ALA A 421 -18.09 26.59 -35.59
CA ALA A 421 -17.46 27.67 -36.36
C ALA A 421 -17.29 28.99 -35.58
N HIS A 422 -18.13 29.24 -34.57
CA HIS A 422 -18.11 30.46 -33.76
C HIS A 422 -17.14 30.45 -32.56
N ARG A 423 -16.33 29.40 -32.35
CA ARG A 423 -15.44 29.27 -31.17
C ARG A 423 -13.95 29.07 -31.51
N ARG A 424 -13.53 29.39 -32.74
CA ARG A 424 -12.11 29.35 -33.13
C ARG A 424 -11.36 30.53 -32.48
N HIS A 425 -10.33 30.20 -31.71
CA HIS A 425 -9.42 31.21 -31.13
C HIS A 425 -8.18 31.36 -32.02
N PRO A 426 -7.78 32.57 -32.43
CA PRO A 426 -6.69 32.77 -33.38
C PRO A 426 -5.31 32.38 -32.85
N HIS A 427 -5.16 32.24 -31.52
CA HIS A 427 -3.87 32.05 -30.86
C HIS A 427 -3.68 30.66 -30.24
N LEU A 428 -4.75 29.86 -30.13
CA LEU A 428 -4.73 28.55 -29.47
C LEU A 428 -5.36 27.49 -30.36
N GLY A 429 -4.59 26.45 -30.68
CA GLY A 429 -5.10 25.25 -31.33
C GLY A 429 -5.61 24.24 -30.30
N ILE A 430 -6.75 23.60 -30.54
CA ILE A 430 -7.25 22.49 -29.74
C ILE A 430 -7.40 21.27 -30.64
N GLU A 431 -6.78 20.16 -30.25
CA GLU A 431 -6.84 18.88 -30.95
C GLU A 431 -7.30 17.80 -29.98
N GLN A 432 -8.29 17.00 -30.37
CA GLN A 432 -8.84 15.90 -29.57
C GLN A 432 -8.62 14.58 -30.31
N ASN A 433 -7.91 13.64 -29.69
CA ASN A 433 -7.57 12.36 -30.29
C ASN A 433 -8.07 11.20 -29.42
N VAL A 434 -8.67 10.18 -30.04
CA VAL A 434 -8.99 8.93 -29.37
C VAL A 434 -7.69 8.15 -29.14
N THR A 435 -7.36 7.92 -27.88
CA THR A 435 -6.17 7.16 -27.48
C THR A 435 -6.48 5.69 -27.15
N ARG A 436 -7.74 5.38 -26.84
CA ARG A 436 -8.20 4.03 -26.55
C ARG A 436 -9.70 3.91 -26.71
N THR A 437 -10.17 2.76 -27.16
CA THR A 437 -11.60 2.39 -27.22
C THR A 437 -11.80 1.03 -26.55
N TRP A 438 -12.86 0.87 -25.77
CA TRP A 438 -13.22 -0.43 -25.17
C TRP A 438 -14.73 -0.53 -24.92
N ALA A 439 -15.24 -1.75 -24.81
CA ALA A 439 -16.66 -2.00 -24.54
C ALA A 439 -16.88 -2.56 -23.12
N VAL A 440 -17.92 -2.09 -22.44
CA VAL A 440 -18.40 -2.63 -21.16
C VAL A 440 -19.91 -2.79 -21.23
N ARG A 441 -20.42 -4.01 -21.05
CA ARG A 441 -21.86 -4.33 -20.95
C ARG A 441 -22.72 -3.60 -22.00
N ARG A 442 -22.40 -3.80 -23.29
CA ARG A 442 -23.06 -3.20 -24.48
C ARG A 442 -22.86 -1.69 -24.70
N ARG A 443 -22.01 -1.00 -23.93
CA ARG A 443 -21.62 0.40 -24.18
C ARG A 443 -20.15 0.51 -24.58
N THR A 444 -19.88 1.29 -25.61
CA THR A 444 -18.51 1.60 -26.07
C THR A 444 -18.03 2.90 -25.42
N TYR A 445 -16.86 2.83 -24.81
CA TYR A 445 -16.18 3.94 -24.17
C TYR A 445 -14.93 4.32 -24.95
N HIS A 446 -14.64 5.62 -24.98
CA HIS A 446 -13.46 6.18 -25.62
C HIS A 446 -12.66 6.99 -24.59
N ARG A 447 -11.33 6.85 -24.61
CA ARG A 447 -10.40 7.74 -23.91
C ARG A 447 -9.90 8.78 -24.89
N TYR A 448 -10.26 10.03 -24.65
CA TYR A 448 -9.82 11.17 -25.43
C TYR A 448 -8.61 11.84 -24.76
N SER A 449 -7.61 12.19 -25.57
CA SER A 449 -6.53 13.09 -25.20
C SER A 449 -6.74 14.40 -25.93
N VAL A 450 -6.78 15.48 -25.17
CA VAL A 450 -6.91 16.85 -25.69
C VAL A 450 -5.59 17.56 -25.56
N THR A 451 -5.10 18.13 -26.65
CA THR A 451 -3.90 18.95 -26.69
C THR A 451 -4.29 20.39 -27.03
N VAL A 452 -3.91 21.33 -26.19
CA VAL A 452 -4.10 22.78 -26.42
C VAL A 452 -2.73 23.40 -26.66
N THR A 453 -2.51 23.94 -27.86
CA THR A 453 -1.21 24.44 -28.33
C THR A 453 -1.23 25.95 -28.47
N ASN A 454 -0.25 26.64 -27.90
CA ASN A 454 -0.02 28.06 -28.16
C ASN A 454 0.57 28.26 -29.56
N ARG A 455 -0.26 28.74 -30.49
CA ARG A 455 0.11 29.05 -31.88
C ARG A 455 0.49 30.52 -32.06
N SER A 456 0.46 31.33 -30.99
CA SER A 456 0.90 32.73 -31.03
C SER A 456 2.42 32.87 -30.84
N ARG A 457 2.93 34.07 -31.16
CA ARG A 457 4.32 34.45 -30.88
C ARG A 457 4.54 34.96 -29.44
N LYS A 458 3.50 35.05 -28.61
CA LYS A 458 3.54 35.57 -27.24
C LYS A 458 3.26 34.47 -26.22
N THR A 459 3.63 34.69 -24.96
CA THR A 459 3.37 33.71 -23.90
C THR A 459 1.92 33.81 -23.44
N VAL A 460 1.21 32.68 -23.42
CA VAL A 460 -0.17 32.60 -22.91
C VAL A 460 -0.12 32.41 -21.39
N ARG A 461 -0.70 33.32 -20.61
CA ARG A 461 -0.89 33.19 -19.16
C ARG A 461 -2.37 33.15 -18.79
N GLY A 462 -2.70 32.46 -17.70
CA GLY A 462 -4.07 32.40 -17.18
C GLY A 462 -5.06 31.75 -18.14
N LEU A 463 -4.68 30.63 -18.77
CA LEU A 463 -5.53 29.88 -19.68
C LEU A 463 -6.75 29.28 -18.95
N HIS A 464 -7.95 29.57 -19.44
CA HIS A 464 -9.22 28.99 -19.00
C HIS A 464 -9.90 28.24 -20.15
N LEU A 465 -10.48 27.09 -19.82
CA LEU A 465 -11.12 26.17 -20.75
C LEU A 465 -12.58 25.92 -20.32
N GLY A 466 -13.48 25.91 -21.30
CA GLY A 466 -14.84 25.42 -21.16
C GLY A 466 -14.95 24.00 -21.70
N ILE A 467 -15.68 23.14 -20.97
CA ILE A 467 -15.98 21.77 -21.39
C ILE A 467 -17.47 21.51 -21.16
N SER A 468 -18.20 21.05 -22.17
CA SER A 468 -19.59 20.59 -22.08
C SER A 468 -19.78 19.24 -22.76
N GLU A 469 -20.92 18.58 -22.50
CA GLU A 469 -21.18 17.20 -22.95
C GLU A 469 -20.10 16.21 -22.46
N LEU A 470 -19.67 16.42 -21.22
CA LEU A 470 -18.71 15.57 -20.53
C LEU A 470 -19.45 14.67 -19.53
N ASP A 471 -19.60 13.40 -19.88
CA ASP A 471 -20.31 12.42 -19.04
C ASP A 471 -19.39 11.65 -18.08
N GLY A 472 -18.08 11.68 -18.32
CA GLY A 472 -17.13 10.90 -17.54
C GLY A 472 -15.97 11.69 -16.97
N ARG A 473 -15.00 10.96 -16.41
CA ARG A 473 -13.95 11.55 -15.57
C ARG A 473 -12.94 12.32 -16.42
N LEU A 474 -12.52 13.49 -15.93
CA LEU A 474 -11.51 14.39 -16.51
C LEU A 474 -10.21 14.31 -15.69
N TRP A 475 -9.06 14.35 -16.37
CA TRP A 475 -7.73 14.38 -15.77
C TRP A 475 -6.86 15.45 -16.41
N GLY A 476 -6.03 16.12 -15.62
CA GLY A 476 -5.03 17.09 -16.11
C GLY A 476 -5.46 18.55 -16.04
N LEU A 477 -6.66 18.84 -15.53
CA LEU A 477 -7.18 20.19 -15.29
C LEU A 477 -7.75 20.30 -13.87
N ASP A 478 -7.65 21.49 -13.28
CA ASP A 478 -8.29 21.84 -12.01
C ASP A 478 -9.63 22.56 -12.29
N LYS A 479 -10.65 22.29 -11.47
CA LYS A 479 -11.96 22.96 -11.58
C LYS A 479 -11.84 24.40 -11.06
N ALA A 480 -12.32 25.36 -11.84
CA ALA A 480 -12.35 26.78 -11.49
C ALA A 480 -13.80 27.31 -11.51
N ARG A 481 -14.01 28.53 -11.00
CA ARG A 481 -15.35 29.15 -10.88
C ARG A 481 -16.14 29.18 -12.20
N TYR A 482 -15.45 29.32 -13.34
CA TYR A 482 -16.06 29.44 -14.67
C TYR A 482 -15.47 28.45 -15.70
N GLY A 483 -15.18 27.22 -15.27
CA GLY A 483 -14.71 26.15 -16.15
C GLY A 483 -13.50 25.41 -15.57
N TYR A 484 -12.45 25.28 -16.36
CA TYR A 484 -11.27 24.49 -16.02
C TYR A 484 -9.99 25.27 -16.33
N VAL A 485 -8.96 25.05 -15.52
CA VAL A 485 -7.63 25.64 -15.72
C VAL A 485 -6.56 24.55 -15.72
N PRO A 486 -5.44 24.73 -16.44
CA PRO A 486 -4.27 23.88 -16.26
C PRO A 486 -3.82 23.84 -14.80
N ARG A 487 -3.22 22.72 -14.39
CA ARG A 487 -2.72 22.54 -13.01
C ARG A 487 -1.80 23.68 -12.58
N ARG A 488 -1.82 24.02 -11.29
CA ARG A 488 -1.12 25.17 -10.66
C ARG A 488 0.35 25.40 -11.05
N TRP A 489 1.08 24.37 -11.47
CA TRP A 489 2.48 24.47 -11.91
C TRP A 489 2.64 24.94 -13.37
N LEU A 490 1.59 24.86 -14.19
CA LEU A 490 1.59 25.32 -15.58
C LEU A 490 0.99 26.73 -15.71
N ARG A 491 1.67 27.74 -15.14
CA ARG A 491 1.17 29.13 -15.10
C ARG A 491 1.32 29.91 -16.42
N ALA A 492 2.12 29.38 -17.36
CA ALA A 492 2.40 30.02 -18.63
C ALA A 492 2.67 28.97 -19.74
N LEU A 493 2.15 29.22 -20.93
CA LEU A 493 2.35 28.39 -22.12
C LEU A 493 3.12 29.22 -23.16
N ARG A 494 4.43 28.95 -23.30
CA ARG A 494 5.30 29.64 -24.26
C ARG A 494 4.89 29.35 -25.72
N PRO A 495 5.28 30.19 -26.70
CA PRO A 495 5.05 29.92 -28.12
C PRO A 495 5.43 28.49 -28.53
N GLY A 496 4.57 27.82 -29.28
CA GLY A 496 4.75 26.45 -29.75
C GLY A 496 4.59 25.34 -28.69
N ARG A 497 4.44 25.69 -27.40
CA ARG A 497 4.22 24.70 -26.34
C ARG A 497 2.74 24.31 -26.23
N SER A 498 2.51 23.10 -25.72
CA SER A 498 1.17 22.54 -25.57
C SER A 498 0.92 22.06 -24.15
N VAL A 499 -0.33 22.18 -23.70
CA VAL A 499 -0.84 21.49 -22.51
C VAL A 499 -1.71 20.33 -22.96
N ARG A 500 -1.64 19.20 -22.25
CA ARG A 500 -2.43 18.01 -22.54
C ARG A 500 -3.26 17.60 -21.33
N PHE A 501 -4.51 17.26 -21.58
CA PHE A 501 -5.42 16.69 -20.59
C PHE A 501 -6.22 15.55 -21.26
N GLY A 502 -6.95 14.77 -20.47
CA GLY A 502 -7.73 13.66 -21.02
C GLY A 502 -9.03 13.43 -20.29
N TYR A 503 -9.96 12.77 -20.95
CA TYR A 503 -11.21 12.33 -20.37
C TYR A 503 -11.67 11.00 -20.98
N VAL A 504 -12.62 10.35 -20.32
CA VAL A 504 -13.23 9.10 -20.78
C VAL A 504 -14.72 9.28 -20.79
N GLN A 505 -15.40 8.94 -21.89
CA GLN A 505 -16.85 8.94 -21.93
C GLN A 505 -17.41 7.95 -22.97
N PRO A 506 -18.67 7.52 -22.81
CA PRO A 506 -19.36 6.76 -23.85
C PRO A 506 -19.74 7.69 -25.01
N GLY A 507 -19.56 7.23 -26.25
CA GLY A 507 -20.00 7.99 -27.43
C GLY A 507 -19.07 9.13 -27.90
N PRO A 508 -19.61 10.19 -28.53
CA PRO A 508 -18.82 11.23 -29.22
C PRO A 508 -17.92 12.04 -28.27
N PRO A 509 -16.91 12.77 -28.78
CA PRO A 509 -16.05 13.62 -27.95
C PRO A 509 -16.84 14.76 -27.29
N ALA A 510 -16.39 15.17 -26.10
CA ALA A 510 -16.89 16.34 -25.40
C ALA A 510 -16.52 17.62 -26.17
N ASN A 511 -17.35 18.65 -25.99
CA ASN A 511 -17.09 19.97 -26.56
C ASN A 511 -16.06 20.70 -25.71
N VAL A 512 -14.92 21.09 -26.31
CA VAL A 512 -13.82 21.80 -25.63
C VAL A 512 -13.52 23.13 -26.34
N TRP A 513 -13.48 24.22 -25.59
CA TRP A 513 -13.12 25.54 -26.08
C TRP A 513 -12.34 26.36 -25.06
N VAL A 514 -11.69 27.44 -25.51
CA VAL A 514 -11.02 28.41 -24.64
C VAL A 514 -12.02 29.47 -24.19
N THR A 515 -12.06 29.76 -22.90
CA THR A 515 -12.92 30.80 -22.31
C THR A 515 -12.17 32.08 -21.98
N GLY A 516 -10.83 32.03 -21.80
CA GLY A 516 -10.03 33.23 -21.59
C GLY A 516 -8.54 32.96 -21.41
N TYR A 517 -7.70 33.96 -21.74
CA TYR A 517 -6.26 33.98 -21.51
C TYR A 517 -5.70 35.40 -21.68
N LYS A 518 -4.45 35.62 -21.25
CA LYS A 518 -3.66 36.83 -21.52
C LYS A 518 -2.44 36.48 -22.37
N LEU A 519 -2.16 37.29 -23.39
CA LEU A 519 -0.89 37.24 -24.12
C LEU A 519 0.09 38.22 -23.48
N VAL A 520 1.26 37.71 -23.12
CA VAL A 520 2.35 38.46 -22.46
C VAL A 520 3.59 38.39 -23.32
#